data_AF-A0A643BNJ4-F1
#
_entry.id   AF-A0A643BNJ4-F1
#
_cell.length_a   1.000
_cell.length_b   1.000
_cell.length_c   1.000
_cell.angle_alpha   90.00
_cell.angle_beta   90.00
_cell.angle_gamma   90.00
#
_symmetry.space_group_name_H-M   'P 1'
#
loop_
_entity.id
_entity.type
_entity.pdbx_description
1 polymer ?
#
loop_
_entity_poly.entity_id
_entity_poly.type
_entity_poly.pdbx_seq_one_letter_code
_entity_poly.pdbx_strand_id
1 'polypeptide(L)'
;MVTTIVRVCEATYDTTLVEKEGIHVLDWPFDDGAPSSNQMVDDWLSLVKIKFHEDPGCCIAFHCVAGLERGPVLVILALIEGGMKYEDAVQFIRQKRHGAFNSNQLLYLEKYRPKMWLCFKDSNGHRNNCCIQ
;
A
#
# COMPACT_ATOMS: atom_id res chain seq x y z
N MET A 1 9.53 4.88 -11.14
CA MET A 1 10.70 5.07 -10.25
C MET A 1 10.19 5.11 -8.82
N VAL A 2 10.88 4.51 -7.84
CA VAL A 2 10.45 4.62 -6.42
C VAL A 2 10.74 6.03 -5.94
N THR A 3 9.73 6.72 -5.42
CA THR A 3 9.87 8.09 -4.90
C THR A 3 9.60 8.18 -3.41
N THR A 4 8.96 7.15 -2.83
CA THR A 4 8.66 7.08 -1.39
C THR A 4 8.84 5.65 -0.89
N ILE A 5 9.46 5.51 0.27
CA ILE A 5 9.64 4.25 1.00
C ILE A 5 8.91 4.36 2.33
N VAL A 6 8.02 3.41 2.62
CA VAL A 6 7.35 3.29 3.93
C VAL A 6 7.99 2.13 4.71
N ARG A 7 8.57 2.46 5.86
CA ARG A 7 9.14 1.51 6.82
C ARG A 7 8.05 1.15 7.82
N VAL A 8 7.65 -0.11 7.84
CA VAL A 8 6.54 -0.57 8.70
C VAL A 8 7.01 -1.29 9.97
N CYS A 9 8.32 -1.31 10.17
CA CYS A 9 9.03 -1.98 11.27
C CYS A 9 10.12 -1.02 11.77
N GLU A 10 10.72 -1.30 12.93
CA GLU A 10 11.72 -0.42 13.53
C GLU A 10 12.85 -0.06 12.55
N ALA A 11 13.31 1.20 12.64
CA ALA A 11 14.38 1.72 11.80
C ALA A 11 15.70 1.01 12.13
N THR A 12 16.26 0.31 11.13
CA THR A 12 17.50 -0.46 11.27
C THR A 12 18.68 0.13 10.49
N TYR A 13 18.43 1.18 9.70
CA TYR A 13 19.45 1.86 8.90
C TYR A 13 19.15 3.36 8.79
N ASP A 14 20.21 4.12 8.53
CA ASP A 14 20.14 5.57 8.33
C ASP A 14 19.55 5.93 6.96
N THR A 15 18.65 6.92 6.92
CA THR A 15 17.91 7.32 5.72
C THR A 15 18.64 8.36 4.87
N THR A 16 19.71 8.97 5.39
CA THR A 16 20.38 10.12 4.75
C THR A 16 20.77 9.85 3.29
N LEU A 17 21.30 8.66 2.98
CA LEU A 17 21.69 8.29 1.62
C LEU A 17 20.48 8.12 0.70
N VAL A 18 19.39 7.55 1.22
CA VAL A 18 18.14 7.33 0.47
C VAL A 18 17.46 8.67 0.16
N GLU A 19 17.41 9.55 1.15
CA GLU A 19 16.83 10.89 1.02
C GLU A 19 17.67 11.80 0.12
N LYS A 20 18.99 11.64 0.12
CA LYS A 20 19.89 12.35 -0.80
C LYS A 20 19.60 12.03 -2.27
N GLU A 21 19.15 10.83 -2.57
CA GLU A 21 18.71 10.42 -3.92
C GLU A 21 17.26 10.86 -4.23
N GLY A 22 16.65 11.67 -3.36
CA GLY A 22 15.30 12.21 -3.56
C GLY A 22 14.17 11.24 -3.20
N ILE A 23 14.47 10.14 -2.52
CA ILE A 23 13.48 9.15 -2.08
C ILE A 23 13.08 9.49 -0.64
N HIS A 24 11.80 9.82 -0.44
CA HIS A 24 11.30 10.15 0.89
C HIS A 24 11.07 8.89 1.72
N VAL A 25 11.50 8.88 2.98
CA VAL A 25 11.31 7.74 3.90
C VAL A 25 10.28 8.09 4.97
N LEU A 26 9.28 7.23 5.14
CA LEU A 26 8.23 7.35 6.14
C LEU A 26 8.33 6.21 7.16
N ASP A 27 8.39 6.55 8.44
CA ASP A 27 8.47 5.61 9.55
C ASP A 27 7.13 5.36 10.22
N TRP A 28 6.46 4.27 9.86
CA TRP A 28 5.16 3.87 10.40
C TRP A 28 5.29 2.48 11.08
N PRO A 29 6.02 2.36 12.20
CA PRO A 29 6.23 1.09 12.87
C PRO A 29 4.92 0.50 13.43
N PHE A 30 4.79 -0.82 13.39
CA PHE A 30 3.65 -1.56 13.93
C PHE A 30 4.06 -2.67 14.89
N ASP A 31 3.37 -2.78 16.02
CA ASP A 31 3.54 -3.89 16.97
C ASP A 31 3.11 -5.23 16.37
N ASP A 32 3.91 -6.27 16.63
CA ASP A 32 3.68 -7.58 16.02
C ASP A 32 2.36 -8.23 16.45
N GLY A 33 1.48 -8.51 15.47
CA GLY A 33 0.20 -9.21 15.67
C GLY A 33 -1.02 -8.32 15.91
N ALA A 34 -0.85 -7.00 15.99
CA ALA A 34 -1.98 -6.08 16.09
C ALA A 34 -2.63 -5.87 14.70
N PRO A 35 -3.97 -5.88 14.59
CA PRO A 35 -4.65 -5.49 13.35
C PRO A 35 -4.26 -4.06 12.98
N SER A 36 -4.15 -3.79 11.68
CA SER A 36 -3.92 -2.45 11.16
C SER A 36 -4.98 -1.50 11.72
N SER A 37 -4.55 -0.51 12.52
CA SER A 37 -5.48 0.46 13.09
C SER A 37 -6.17 1.24 11.97
N ASN A 38 -7.43 1.64 12.18
CA ASN A 38 -8.16 2.43 11.18
C ASN A 38 -7.41 3.71 10.80
N GLN A 39 -6.71 4.33 11.76
CA GLN A 39 -5.87 5.50 11.51
C GLN A 39 -4.78 5.22 10.49
N MET A 40 -4.06 4.10 10.62
CA MET A 40 -3.00 3.73 9.69
C MET A 40 -3.53 3.46 8.29
N VAL A 41 -4.68 2.79 8.19
CA VAL A 41 -5.35 2.58 6.89
C VAL A 41 -5.69 3.93 6.27
N ASP A 42 -6.21 4.86 7.05
CA ASP A 42 -6.58 6.19 6.56
C ASP A 42 -5.35 7.01 6.13
N ASP A 43 -4.27 6.98 6.91
CA ASP A 43 -2.99 7.64 6.57
C ASP A 43 -2.38 7.04 5.30
N TRP A 44 -2.41 5.72 5.17
CA TRP A 44 -1.96 5.01 3.98
C TRP A 44 -2.74 5.42 2.73
N LEU A 45 -4.07 5.37 2.80
CA LEU A 45 -4.92 5.73 1.67
C LEU A 45 -4.76 7.21 1.29
N SER A 46 -4.57 8.09 2.29
CA SER A 46 -4.26 9.50 2.07
C SER A 46 -2.92 9.67 1.34
N LEU A 47 -1.87 8.97 1.79
CA LEU A 47 -0.55 8.99 1.15
C LEU A 47 -0.63 8.52 -0.32
N VAL A 48 -1.29 7.39 -0.57
CA VAL A 48 -1.52 6.85 -1.92
C VAL A 48 -2.20 7.88 -2.80
N LYS A 49 -3.28 8.49 -2.30
CA LYS A 49 -4.03 9.50 -3.04
C LYS A 49 -3.17 10.70 -3.41
N ILE A 50 -2.42 11.24 -2.45
CA ILE A 50 -1.58 12.42 -2.63
C ILE A 50 -0.45 12.11 -3.62
N LYS A 51 0.32 11.04 -3.38
CA LYS A 51 1.51 10.73 -4.18
C LYS A 51 1.18 10.39 -5.63
N PHE A 52 0.15 9.59 -5.89
CA PHE A 52 -0.23 9.27 -7.27
C PHE A 52 -0.92 10.44 -7.99
N HIS A 53 -1.50 11.39 -7.25
CA HIS A 53 -2.02 12.63 -7.85
C HIS A 53 -0.90 13.63 -8.16
N GLU A 54 0.07 13.80 -7.27
CA GLU A 54 1.22 14.70 -7.46
C GLU A 54 2.20 14.20 -8.52
N ASP A 55 2.46 12.89 -8.56
CA ASP A 55 3.39 12.26 -9.49
C ASP A 55 2.77 11.01 -10.12
N PRO A 56 1.98 11.18 -11.21
CA PRO A 56 1.39 10.07 -11.95
C PRO A 56 2.46 9.15 -12.54
N GLY A 57 2.57 7.93 -12.01
CA GLY A 57 3.61 6.95 -12.41
C GLY A 57 4.76 6.80 -11.39
N CYS A 58 4.67 7.48 -10.25
CA CYS A 58 5.54 7.18 -9.12
C CYS A 58 5.34 5.76 -8.59
N CYS A 59 6.22 5.32 -7.70
CA CYS A 59 6.10 4.06 -7.01
C CYS A 59 6.36 4.27 -5.53
N ILE A 60 5.47 3.73 -4.70
CA ILE A 60 5.63 3.68 -3.25
C ILE A 60 6.08 2.27 -2.88
N ALA A 61 7.22 2.15 -2.22
CA ALA A 61 7.76 0.87 -1.77
C ALA A 61 7.49 0.67 -0.28
N PHE A 62 7.23 -0.57 0.12
CA PHE A 62 7.13 -0.99 1.52
C PHE A 62 8.28 -1.92 1.89
N HIS A 63 8.83 -1.76 3.08
CA HIS A 63 9.70 -2.79 3.66
C HIS A 63 9.46 -2.99 5.16
N CYS A 64 9.63 -4.23 5.61
CA CYS A 64 9.71 -4.61 7.01
C CYS A 64 11.01 -5.36 7.26
N VAL A 65 11.53 -5.31 8.49
CA VAL A 65 12.73 -6.01 8.96
C VAL A 65 12.63 -7.54 8.79
N ALA A 66 11.45 -8.13 9.03
CA ALA A 66 11.24 -9.59 8.95
C ALA A 66 10.58 -10.06 7.64
N GLY A 67 10.30 -9.16 6.69
CA GLY A 67 9.70 -9.52 5.40
C GLY A 67 8.27 -10.09 5.46
N LEU A 68 7.60 -10.07 6.61
CA LEU A 68 6.35 -10.81 6.86
C LEU A 68 5.10 -9.91 6.87
N GLU A 69 4.19 -10.28 5.95
CA GLU A 69 2.73 -10.22 5.99
C GLU A 69 1.98 -8.86 5.97
N ARG A 70 2.51 -7.72 6.45
CA ARG A 70 1.68 -6.49 6.58
C ARG A 70 1.64 -5.56 5.36
N GLY A 71 2.77 -5.36 4.71
CA GLY A 71 2.83 -4.58 3.47
C GLY A 71 1.81 -5.04 2.42
N PRO A 72 1.71 -6.36 2.13
CA PRO A 72 0.69 -6.88 1.23
C PRO A 72 -0.75 -6.51 1.58
N VAL A 73 -1.11 -6.43 2.87
CA VAL A 73 -2.47 -6.05 3.31
C VAL A 73 -2.77 -4.60 2.94
N LEU A 74 -1.84 -3.68 3.21
CA LEU A 74 -2.00 -2.27 2.82
C LEU A 74 -2.13 -2.09 1.31
N VAL A 75 -1.33 -2.83 0.54
CA VAL A 75 -1.42 -2.82 -0.92
C VAL A 75 -2.80 -3.29 -1.39
N ILE A 76 -3.36 -4.36 -0.81
CA ILE A 76 -4.72 -4.80 -1.15
C ILE A 76 -5.75 -3.73 -0.80
N LEU A 77 -5.66 -3.10 0.37
CA LEU A 77 -6.61 -2.05 0.75
C LEU A 77 -6.62 -0.90 -0.27
N ALA A 78 -5.45 -0.49 -0.77
CA ALA A 78 -5.37 0.50 -1.83
C ALA A 78 -6.01 0.02 -3.15
N LEU A 79 -5.82 -1.25 -3.54
CA LEU A 79 -6.46 -1.82 -4.72
C LEU A 79 -7.98 -1.86 -4.59
N ILE A 80 -8.49 -2.27 -3.42
CA ILE A 80 -9.93 -2.32 -3.15
C ILE A 80 -10.54 -0.91 -3.16
N GLU A 81 -9.88 0.05 -2.53
CA GLU A 81 -10.28 1.47 -2.55
C GLU A 81 -10.21 2.10 -3.95
N GLY A 82 -9.36 1.56 -4.83
CA GLY A 82 -9.30 1.88 -6.25
C GLY A 82 -10.39 1.20 -7.10
N GLY A 83 -11.25 0.37 -6.49
CA GLY A 83 -12.37 -0.29 -7.15
C GLY A 83 -12.13 -1.74 -7.57
N MET A 84 -10.99 -2.34 -7.22
CA MET A 84 -10.75 -3.77 -7.45
C MET A 84 -11.53 -4.62 -6.45
N LYS A 85 -12.07 -5.76 -6.87
CA LYS A 85 -12.69 -6.71 -5.93
C LYS A 85 -11.64 -7.36 -5.04
N TYR A 86 -12.01 -7.73 -3.83
CA TYR A 86 -11.06 -8.30 -2.88
C TYR A 86 -10.45 -9.60 -3.43
N GLU A 87 -11.24 -10.45 -4.10
CA GLU A 87 -10.80 -11.72 -4.65
C GLU A 87 -9.70 -11.49 -5.70
N ASP A 88 -9.95 -10.54 -6.60
CA ASP A 88 -9.03 -10.17 -7.68
C ASP A 88 -7.74 -9.56 -7.11
N ALA A 89 -7.85 -8.70 -6.09
CA ALA A 89 -6.70 -8.10 -5.42
C ALA A 89 -5.83 -9.15 -4.70
N VAL A 90 -6.45 -10.11 -4.00
CA VAL A 90 -5.74 -11.22 -3.35
C VAL A 90 -5.05 -12.09 -4.38
N GLN A 91 -5.72 -12.45 -5.48
CA GLN A 91 -5.10 -13.24 -6.54
C GLN A 91 -3.95 -12.49 -7.20
N PHE A 92 -4.11 -11.20 -7.47
CA PHE A 92 -3.07 -10.37 -8.06
C PHE A 92 -1.78 -10.39 -7.24
N ILE A 93 -1.87 -10.22 -5.91
CA ILE A 93 -0.69 -10.28 -5.05
C ILE A 93 -0.12 -11.70 -4.96
N ARG A 94 -0.97 -12.73 -4.90
CA ARG A 94 -0.52 -14.14 -4.85
C ARG A 94 0.26 -14.55 -6.10
N GLN A 95 -0.04 -13.99 -7.27
CA GLN A 95 0.73 -14.23 -8.49
C GLN A 95 2.16 -13.71 -8.38
N LYS A 96 2.38 -12.61 -7.65
CA LYS A 96 3.71 -12.01 -7.45
C LYS A 96 4.44 -12.61 -6.26
N ARG A 97 3.72 -13.03 -5.20
CA ARG A 97 4.26 -13.65 -3.99
C ARG A 97 3.32 -14.71 -3.43
N HIS A 98 3.66 -15.97 -3.62
CA HIS A 98 2.95 -17.09 -2.98
C HIS A 98 3.03 -16.99 -1.45
N GLY A 99 1.93 -17.30 -0.76
CA GLY A 99 1.87 -17.28 0.70
C GLY A 99 1.92 -15.89 1.34
N ALA A 100 1.58 -14.81 0.60
CA ALA A 100 1.65 -13.44 1.11
C ALA A 100 0.66 -13.12 2.26
N PHE A 101 -0.34 -13.97 2.50
CA PHE A 101 -1.41 -13.73 3.48
C PHE A 101 -1.70 -14.95 4.32
N ASN A 102 -1.94 -14.73 5.62
CA ASN A 102 -2.49 -15.73 6.53
C ASN A 102 -4.04 -15.69 6.56
N SER A 103 -4.67 -16.68 7.21
CA SER A 103 -6.15 -16.79 7.24
C SER A 103 -6.85 -15.62 7.95
N ASN A 104 -6.24 -15.03 8.98
CA ASN A 104 -6.82 -13.90 9.70
C ASN A 104 -6.84 -12.63 8.83
N GLN A 105 -5.80 -12.42 8.02
CA GLN A 105 -5.72 -11.29 7.09
C GLN A 105 -6.75 -11.41 5.97
N LEU A 106 -6.95 -12.63 5.43
CA LEU A 106 -7.98 -12.86 4.43
C LEU A 106 -9.37 -12.58 4.98
N LEU A 107 -9.67 -13.02 6.20
CA LEU A 107 -10.94 -12.75 6.87
C LEU A 107 -11.16 -11.24 7.14
N TYR A 108 -10.09 -10.52 7.48
CA TYR A 108 -10.14 -9.06 7.62
C TYR A 108 -10.47 -8.38 6.28
N LEU A 109 -9.77 -8.76 5.21
CA LEU A 109 -9.95 -8.20 3.88
C LEU A 109 -11.33 -8.51 3.29
N GLU A 110 -11.87 -9.70 3.53
CA GLU A 110 -13.22 -10.09 3.11
C GLU A 110 -14.31 -9.23 3.79
N LYS A 111 -14.09 -8.84 5.06
CA LYS A 111 -15.02 -8.00 5.83
C LYS A 111 -14.83 -6.50 5.59
N TYR A 112 -13.73 -6.11 4.95
CA TYR A 112 -13.43 -4.71 4.70
C TYR A 112 -14.46 -4.09 3.77
N ARG A 113 -14.91 -2.87 4.12
CA ARG A 113 -15.86 -2.11 3.30
C ARG A 113 -15.18 -0.84 2.80
N PRO A 114 -14.96 -0.72 1.47
CA PRO A 114 -14.27 0.44 0.93
C PRO A 114 -15.09 1.72 1.12
N LYS A 115 -14.38 2.81 1.38
CA LYS A 115 -14.89 4.19 1.41
C LYS A 115 -14.89 4.82 0.00
N MET A 116 -14.23 4.17 -0.97
CA MET A 116 -14.06 4.61 -2.36
C MET A 116 -13.27 5.92 -2.47
N TRP A 117 -12.27 6.10 -1.61
CA TRP A 117 -11.48 7.33 -1.52
C TRP A 117 -10.49 7.52 -2.67
N LEU A 118 -10.11 6.42 -3.31
CA LEU A 118 -9.15 6.37 -4.42
C LEU A 118 -9.81 6.21 -5.79
N CYS A 119 -11.13 6.13 -5.87
CA CYS A 119 -11.82 6.23 -7.15
C CYS A 119 -11.70 7.65 -7.70
N PHE A 120 -10.69 7.85 -8.54
CA PHE A 120 -10.58 9.04 -9.37
C PHE A 120 -11.82 9.07 -10.29
N LYS A 121 -12.69 10.06 -10.10
CA LYS A 121 -13.75 10.35 -11.07
C LYS A 121 -13.08 10.87 -12.33
N ASP A 122 -12.96 10.01 -13.33
CA ASP A 122 -12.58 10.43 -14.69
C ASP A 122 -13.57 11.49 -15.16
N SER A 123 -13.13 12.76 -15.18
CA SER A 123 -13.91 13.86 -15.76
C SER A 123 -13.78 13.91 -17.28
N ASN A 124 -13.03 12.99 -17.87
CA ASN A 124 -12.86 12.83 -19.30
C ASN A 124 -12.41 11.39 -19.52
N GLY A 125 -12.99 10.69 -20.50
CA GLY A 125 -12.78 9.26 -20.80
C GLY A 125 -11.36 8.89 -21.27
N HIS A 126 -10.34 9.33 -20.56
CA HIS A 126 -8.96 8.92 -20.71
C HIS A 126 -8.60 8.05 -19.51
N ARG A 127 -8.49 6.74 -19.77
CA ARG A 127 -8.02 5.73 -18.81
C ARG A 127 -6.59 6.05 -18.41
N ASN A 128 -6.38 6.96 -17.47
CA ASN A 128 -5.08 7.21 -16.89
C ASN A 128 -4.85 6.19 -15.77
N ASN A 129 -4.49 5.00 -16.23
CA ASN A 129 -3.54 4.06 -15.66
C ASN A 129 -3.18 4.32 -14.18
N CYS A 130 -3.98 3.76 -13.27
CA CYS A 130 -3.36 3.14 -12.09
C CYS A 130 -2.54 1.98 -12.65
N CYS A 131 -1.27 2.24 -12.98
CA CYS A 131 -0.38 1.29 -13.63
C CYS A 131 -0.17 0.09 -12.70
N ILE A 132 -0.98 -0.94 -12.86
CA ILE A 132 -0.69 -2.25 -12.32
C ILE A 132 0.50 -2.79 -13.15
N GLN A 133 1.71 -2.78 -12.58
CA GLN A 133 2.95 -3.31 -13.19
C GLN A 133 3.34 -4.68 -12.61
#